data_AF-A0A3M0GAI1-F1
#
_entry.id   AF-A0A3M0GAI1-F1
#
_cell.length_a   1.000
_cell.length_b   1.000
_cell.length_c   1.000
_cell.angle_alpha   90.00
_cell.angle_beta   90.00
_cell.angle_gamma   90.00
#
_symmetry.space_group_name_H-M   'P 1'
#
loop_
_entity.id
_entity.type
_entity.pdbx_description
1 polymer ?
#
loop_
_entity_poly.entity_id
_entity_poly.type
_entity_poly.pdbx_seq_one_letter_code
_entity_poly.pdbx_strand_id
1 'polypeptide(L)' 'MGGGKEMARGWHLVASDTEFEHGTGPEVHGEAISLLLAVSGRAVGPDKLSGPGATGFLADAVALG' A
#
# COMPACT_ATOMS: atom_id res chain seq x y z
N MET A 1 1.11 -2.88 -18.52
CA MET A 1 1.76 -2.03 -17.50
C MET A 1 1.02 -2.33 -16.20
N GLY A 2 1.67 -2.88 -15.19
CA GLY A 2 0.95 -3.46 -14.04
C GLY A 2 1.90 -4.16 -13.08
N GLY A 3 2.83 -3.42 -12.52
CA GLY A 3 3.77 -3.91 -11.51
C GLY A 3 3.65 -3.12 -10.21
N GLY A 4 4.29 -3.61 -9.15
CA GLY A 4 4.22 -2.97 -7.84
C GLY A 4 4.73 -1.53 -7.79
N LYS A 5 5.68 -1.16 -8.68
CA LYS A 5 6.15 0.23 -8.76
C LYS A 5 5.07 1.19 -9.26
N GLU A 6 4.27 0.78 -10.24
CA GLU A 6 3.14 1.56 -10.74
C GLU A 6 2.03 1.66 -9.69
N MET A 7 1.77 0.56 -8.95
CA MET A 7 0.82 0.54 -7.83
C MET A 7 1.17 1.52 -6.71
N ALA A 8 2.46 1.62 -6.37
CA ALA A 8 2.92 2.50 -5.30
C ALA A 8 2.97 3.99 -5.70
N ARG A 9 2.78 4.33 -6.99
CA ARG A 9 2.89 5.70 -7.49
C ARG A 9 1.78 6.57 -6.91
N GLY A 10 2.17 7.69 -6.29
CA GLY A 10 1.23 8.66 -5.73
C GLY A 10 0.80 8.38 -4.28
N TRP A 11 1.35 7.32 -3.67
CA TRP A 11 1.12 6.96 -2.28
C TRP A 11 2.40 7.12 -1.46
N HIS A 12 2.26 7.41 -0.16
CA HIS A 12 3.35 7.38 0.80
C HIS A 12 3.20 6.12 1.66
N LEU A 13 3.99 5.08 1.39
CA LEU A 13 3.93 3.80 2.10
C LEU A 13 4.91 3.85 3.28
N VAL A 14 4.42 3.61 4.50
CA VAL A 14 5.24 3.66 5.72
C VAL A 14 5.09 2.34 6.48
N ALA A 15 6.19 1.61 6.64
CA ALA A 15 6.19 0.38 7.41
C ALA A 15 6.15 0.67 8.91
N SER A 16 5.32 -0.05 9.65
CA SER A 16 5.21 0.10 11.11
C SER A 16 6.18 -0.78 11.89
N ASP A 17 6.77 -1.79 11.24
CA ASP A 17 7.60 -2.85 11.83
C ASP A 17 9.08 -2.77 11.42
N THR A 18 9.43 -1.85 10.53
CA THR A 18 10.80 -1.62 10.08
C THR A 18 10.98 -0.17 9.60
N GLU A 19 12.22 0.27 9.46
CA GLU A 19 12.56 1.59 8.92
C GLU A 19 12.43 1.59 7.39
N PHE A 20 11.20 1.52 6.91
CA PHE A 20 10.87 1.62 5.49
C PHE A 20 9.81 2.68 5.25
N GLU A 21 10.12 3.59 4.34
CA GLU A 21 9.18 4.52 3.76
C GLU A 21 9.42 4.62 2.25
N HIS A 22 8.35 4.81 1.47
CA HIS A 22 8.45 4.95 0.02
C HIS A 22 7.38 5.88 -0.54
N GLY A 23 7.81 6.74 -1.45
CA GLY A 23 6.91 7.56 -2.26
C GLY A 23 6.47 8.83 -1.54
N THR A 24 5.43 9.44 -2.08
CA THR A 24 4.88 10.73 -1.64
C THR A 24 3.38 10.74 -1.92
N GLY A 25 2.58 11.30 -1.03
CA GLY A 25 1.11 11.35 -1.17
C GLY A 25 0.41 11.03 0.16
N PRO A 26 -0.87 10.63 0.12
CA PRO A 26 -1.57 10.16 1.31
C PRO A 26 -0.86 8.96 1.93
N GLU A 27 -0.70 8.98 3.25
CA GLU A 27 0.03 7.93 3.96
C GLU A 27 -0.79 6.65 4.09
N VAL A 28 -0.12 5.53 3.83
CA VAL A 28 -0.59 4.17 4.03
C VAL A 28 0.40 3.48 4.95
N HIS A 29 -0.06 3.21 6.16
CA HIS A 29 0.72 2.57 7.22
C HIS A 29 0.35 1.08 7.32
N GLY A 30 1.33 0.22 7.58
CA GLY A 30 1.12 -1.19 7.86
C GLY A 30 2.43 -1.95 8.02
N GLU A 31 2.38 -3.24 8.35
CA GLU A 31 3.60 -4.07 8.33
C GLU A 31 4.17 -4.13 6.90
N ALA A 32 5.50 -4.18 6.77
CA ALA A 32 6.17 -4.19 5.48
C ALA A 32 5.65 -5.30 4.55
N ILE A 33 5.31 -6.47 5.11
CA ILE A 33 4.72 -7.57 4.35
C ILE A 33 3.30 -7.25 3.85
N SER A 34 2.50 -6.55 4.66
CA SER A 34 1.14 -6.13 4.28
C SER A 34 1.18 -5.12 3.14
N LEU A 35 2.09 -4.14 3.22
CA LEU A 35 2.34 -3.17 2.16
C LEU A 35 2.81 -3.84 0.87
N LEU A 36 3.76 -4.78 0.95
CA LEU A 36 4.27 -5.52 -0.21
C LEU A 36 3.17 -6.35 -0.89
N LEU A 37 2.32 -7.03 -0.12
CA LEU A 37 1.20 -7.80 -0.66
C LEU A 37 0.22 -6.89 -1.40
N ALA A 38 -0.19 -5.78 -0.79
CA ALA A 38 -1.10 -4.82 -1.41
C ALA A 38 -0.52 -4.20 -2.68
N VAL A 39 0.75 -3.78 -2.66
CA VAL A 39 1.48 -3.29 -3.84
C VAL A 39 1.59 -4.36 -4.94
N SER A 40 1.59 -5.64 -4.58
CA SER A 40 1.60 -6.76 -5.53
C SER A 40 0.21 -7.12 -6.07
N GLY A 41 -0.83 -6.32 -5.77
CA GLY A 41 -2.22 -6.60 -6.15
C GLY A 41 -2.87 -7.75 -5.38
N ARG A 42 -2.27 -8.18 -4.26
CA ARG A 42 -2.82 -9.24 -3.42
C ARG A 42 -3.70 -8.65 -2.34
N ALA A 43 -4.82 -9.32 -2.07
CA ALA A 43 -5.73 -8.93 -1.02
C ALA A 43 -5.05 -8.91 0.35
N VAL A 44 -5.32 -7.87 1.12
CA VAL A 44 -4.88 -7.71 2.51
C VAL A 44 -6.12 -7.38 3.34
N GLY A 45 -6.14 -7.82 4.61
CA GLY A 45 -7.23 -7.50 5.52
C GLY A 45 -7.40 -5.97 5.67
N PRO A 46 -8.64 -5.46 5.76
CA PRO A 46 -8.88 -4.02 5.89
C PRO A 46 -8.35 -3.43 7.21
N ASP A 47 -8.06 -4.28 8.19
CA ASP A 47 -7.44 -3.95 9.47
C ASP A 47 -5.90 -3.89 9.42
N LYS A 48 -5.28 -4.33 8.31
CA LYS A 48 -3.82 -4.39 8.16
C LYS A 48 -3.19 -3.11 7.66
N LEU A 49 -3.99 -2.24 7.05
CA LEU A 49 -3.55 -0.95 6.56
C LEU A 49 -4.29 0.17 7.30
N SER A 50 -3.59 1.26 7.58
CA SER A 50 -4.14 2.43 8.26
C SER A 50 -3.58 3.73 7.68
N GLY A 51 -4.09 4.87 8.15
CA GLY A 51 -3.71 6.18 7.62
C GLY A 51 -4.67 6.70 6.54
N PRO A 52 -4.52 7.98 6.16
CA PRO A 52 -5.46 8.67 5.27
C PRO A 52 -5.54 8.07 3.86
N GLY A 53 -4.53 7.34 3.41
CA GLY A 53 -4.50 6.68 2.11
C GLY A 53 -5.03 5.25 2.08
N ALA A 54 -5.20 4.58 3.22
CA ALA A 54 -5.41 3.12 3.26
C ALA A 54 -6.62 2.63 2.47
N THR A 55 -7.78 3.27 2.64
CA THR A 55 -9.01 2.90 1.93
C THR A 55 -8.90 3.10 0.43
N GLY A 56 -8.32 4.22 -0.01
CA GLY A 56 -8.12 4.50 -1.44
C GLY A 56 -7.13 3.55 -2.08
N PHE A 57 -6.02 3.28 -1.39
CA PHE A 57 -5.00 2.36 -1.85
C PHE A 57 -5.52 0.92 -1.99
N LEU A 58 -6.34 0.44 -1.04
CA LEU A 58 -7.01 -0.87 -1.16
C LEU A 58 -7.97 -0.92 -2.35
N ALA A 59 -8.69 0.17 -2.63
CA ALA A 59 -9.59 0.24 -3.79
C ALA A 59 -8.81 0.13 -5.11
N ASP A 60 -7.67 0.84 -5.22
CA ASP A 60 -6.79 0.79 -6.38
C ASP A 60 -6.16 -0.60 -6.56
N ALA A 61 -5.76 -1.26 -5.47
CA ALA A 61 -5.18 -2.61 -5.50
C ALA A 61 -6.16 -3.67 -5.98
N VAL A 62 -7.45 -3.54 -5.65
CA VAL A 62 -8.50 -4.46 -6.12
C VAL A 62 -8.87 -4.18 -7.59
N ALA A 63 -8.85 -2.93 -8.04
CA ALA A 63 -9.21 -2.56 -9.40
C ALA A 63 -8.22 -3.04 -10.48
N LEU A 64 -7.00 -3.40 -10.07
CA LEU A 64 -5.91 -3.83 -10.95
C LEU A 64 -5.62 -5.34 -10.91
N GLY A 65 -6.35 -6.10 -10.09
CA GLY A 65 -6.22 -7.56 -9.90
C GLY A 65 -7.21 -8.41 -10.69
#